data_AF-A0A7Z2GMU9-F1
#
_entry.id   AF-A0A7Z2GMU9-F1
#
_cell.length_a   1.000
_cell.length_b   1.000
_cell.length_c   1.000
_cell.angle_alpha   90.00
_cell.angle_beta   90.00
_cell.angle_gamma   90.00
#
_symmetry.space_group_name_H-M   'P 1'
#
loop_
_entity.id
_entity.type
_entity.pdbx_description
1 polymer ?
#
loop_
_entity_poly.entity_id
_entity_poly.type
_entity_poly.pdbx_seq_one_letter_code
_entity_poly.pdbx_strand_id
1 'polypeptide(L)'
;MDSLRLEIKRLLIEALDLEHLTPETIDDDAPLFDTDGVGLDSIDALEIGILLRQHYQLTIAADDENVRGHFRSINTLAALVAAHRNAGDTLEADAGKGN
;
A
#
# COMPACT_ATOMS: atom_id res chain seq x y z
N MET A 1 11.33 -2.25 -7.90
CA MET A 1 10.05 -1.58 -7.57
C MET A 1 8.86 -2.46 -7.95
N ASP A 2 8.99 -3.24 -9.02
CA ASP A 2 7.95 -4.18 -9.50
C ASP A 2 7.60 -5.25 -8.46
N SER A 3 8.58 -5.71 -7.66
CA SER A 3 8.32 -6.67 -6.58
C SER A 3 7.39 -6.11 -5.48
N LEU A 4 7.49 -4.82 -5.15
CA LEU A 4 6.64 -4.19 -4.13
C LEU A 4 5.22 -4.01 -4.65
N ARG A 5 5.07 -3.58 -5.92
CA ARG A 5 3.75 -3.48 -6.56
C ARG A 5 3.06 -4.85 -6.60
N LEU A 6 3.80 -5.89 -7.00
CA LEU A 6 3.29 -7.27 -7.04
C LEU A 6 2.86 -7.77 -5.65
N GLU A 7 3.67 -7.49 -4.62
CA GLU A 7 3.34 -7.81 -3.23
C GLU A 7 2.04 -7.12 -2.79
N ILE A 8 1.93 -5.80 -2.99
CA ILE A 8 0.73 -5.02 -2.64
C ILE A 8 -0.49 -5.56 -3.39
N LYS A 9 -0.38 -5.85 -4.69
CA LYS A 9 -1.51 -6.39 -5.47
C LYS A 9 -1.99 -7.73 -4.93
N ARG A 10 -1.07 -8.66 -4.64
CA ARG A 10 -1.43 -9.98 -4.08
C ARG A 10 -2.13 -9.83 -2.74
N LEU A 11 -1.58 -8.96 -1.91
CA LEU A 11 -2.04 -8.72 -0.56
C LEU A 11 -3.42 -8.02 -0.56
N LEU A 12 -3.67 -7.11 -1.51
CA LEU A 12 -5.00 -6.55 -1.75
C LEU A 12 -5.99 -7.60 -2.24
N ILE A 13 -5.61 -8.44 -3.20
CA ILE A 13 -6.48 -9.50 -3.72
C ILE A 13 -6.88 -10.47 -2.61
N GLU A 14 -5.93 -10.87 -1.76
CA GLU A 14 -6.18 -11.78 -0.64
C GLU A 14 -7.03 -11.13 0.46
N ALA A 15 -6.78 -9.86 0.79
CA ALA A 15 -7.50 -9.18 1.86
C ALA A 15 -8.93 -8.77 1.47
N LEU A 16 -9.13 -8.39 0.20
CA LEU A 16 -10.42 -7.91 -0.32
C LEU A 16 -11.21 -9.02 -1.05
N ASP A 17 -10.76 -10.27 -0.95
CA ASP A 17 -11.40 -11.43 -1.58
C ASP A 17 -11.64 -11.26 -3.10
N LEU A 18 -10.69 -10.62 -3.78
CA LEU A 18 -10.76 -10.34 -5.23
C LEU A 18 -10.32 -11.55 -6.05
N GLU A 19 -10.84 -12.75 -5.75
CA GLU A 19 -10.43 -14.03 -6.37
C GLU A 19 -10.57 -14.04 -7.91
N HIS A 20 -11.40 -13.14 -8.44
CA HIS A 20 -11.63 -12.96 -9.87
C HIS A 20 -10.55 -12.12 -10.57
N LEU A 21 -9.66 -11.47 -9.80
CA LEU A 21 -8.56 -10.66 -10.29
C LEU A 21 -7.21 -11.33 -10.03
N THR A 22 -6.24 -11.02 -10.87
CA THR A 22 -4.85 -11.44 -10.68
C THR A 22 -3.95 -10.21 -10.61
N PRO A 23 -2.79 -10.29 -9.94
CA PRO A 23 -1.88 -9.14 -9.86
C PRO A 23 -1.32 -8.71 -11.24
N GLU A 24 -1.43 -9.56 -12.26
CA GLU A 24 -1.04 -9.26 -13.64
C GLU A 24 -2.15 -8.54 -14.42
N THR A 25 -3.42 -8.73 -14.04
CA THR A 25 -4.57 -8.09 -14.70
C THR A 25 -4.90 -6.72 -14.12
N ILE A 26 -4.47 -6.43 -12.89
CA ILE A 26 -4.62 -5.12 -12.27
C ILE A 26 -3.53 -4.19 -12.81
N ASP A 27 -3.90 -3.08 -13.42
CA ASP A 27 -2.94 -2.07 -13.88
C ASP A 27 -2.33 -1.31 -12.68
N ASP A 28 -1.07 -0.92 -12.78
CA ASP A 28 -0.37 -0.20 -11.72
C ASP A 28 -0.94 1.23 -11.53
N ASP A 29 -1.43 1.83 -12.61
CA ASP A 29 -2.00 3.18 -12.64
C ASP A 29 -3.53 3.20 -12.63
N ALA A 30 -4.17 2.03 -12.61
CA ALA A 30 -5.63 1.92 -12.52
C ALA A 30 -6.15 2.56 -11.22
N PRO A 31 -7.27 3.31 -11.29
CA PRO A 31 -7.95 3.79 -10.10
C PRO A 31 -8.48 2.62 -9.26
N LEU A 32 -8.23 2.62 -7.95
CA LEU A 32 -8.72 1.54 -7.09
C LEU A 32 -10.24 1.61 -6.85
N PHE A 33 -10.79 2.81 -6.67
CA PHE A 33 -12.20 3.02 -6.31
C PHE A 33 -13.10 3.43 -7.48
N ASP A 34 -12.57 3.48 -8.70
CA ASP A 34 -13.35 3.87 -9.87
C ASP A 34 -13.84 2.63 -10.63
N THR A 35 -14.99 2.73 -11.27
CA THR A 35 -15.58 1.63 -12.06
C THR A 35 -14.79 1.30 -13.32
N ASP A 36 -14.03 2.27 -13.83
CA ASP A 36 -13.08 2.08 -14.94
C ASP A 36 -11.74 1.44 -14.49
N GLY A 37 -11.59 1.14 -13.19
CA GLY A 37 -10.42 0.51 -12.60
C GLY A 37 -10.76 -0.77 -11.82
N VAL A 38 -10.34 -0.86 -10.57
CA VAL A 38 -10.60 -2.06 -9.73
C VAL A 38 -12.03 -2.08 -9.19
N GLY A 39 -12.67 -0.92 -9.04
CA GLY A 39 -14.07 -0.82 -8.62
C GLY A 39 -14.32 -1.11 -7.14
N LEU A 40 -13.33 -0.84 -6.27
CA LEU A 40 -13.45 -1.03 -4.82
C LEU A 40 -14.44 -0.06 -4.19
N ASP A 41 -15.09 -0.51 -3.12
CA ASP A 41 -16.04 0.29 -2.38
C ASP A 41 -15.40 1.06 -1.20
N SER A 42 -16.25 1.72 -0.41
CA SER A 42 -15.79 2.50 0.75
C SER A 42 -15.37 1.64 1.96
N ILE A 43 -15.83 0.39 2.01
CA ILE A 43 -15.47 -0.60 3.05
C ILE A 43 -14.09 -1.15 2.73
N ASP A 44 -13.84 -1.49 1.47
CA ASP A 44 -12.55 -1.93 0.97
C ASP A 44 -11.46 -0.88 1.27
N ALA A 45 -11.76 0.40 1.05
CA ALA A 45 -10.83 1.50 1.35
C ALA A 45 -10.34 1.48 2.81
N LEU A 46 -11.25 1.19 3.75
CA LEU A 46 -10.93 1.11 5.17
C LEU A 46 -10.04 -0.10 5.46
N GLU A 47 -10.34 -1.24 4.85
CA GLU A 47 -9.58 -2.48 4.99
C GLU A 47 -8.15 -2.31 4.47
N ILE A 48 -7.98 -1.71 3.29
CA ILE A 48 -6.65 -1.35 2.75
C ILE A 48 -5.88 -0.48 3.75
N GLY A 49 -6.53 0.53 4.33
CA GLY A 49 -5.90 1.39 5.32
C GLY A 49 -5.45 0.64 6.58
N ILE A 50 -6.26 -0.29 7.09
CA ILE A 50 -5.90 -1.16 8.23
C ILE A 50 -4.72 -2.05 7.87
N LEU A 51 -4.76 -2.64 6.69
CA LEU A 51 -3.81 -3.60 6.20
C LEU A 51 -2.42 -2.97 5.96
N LEU A 52 -2.37 -1.75 5.40
CA LEU A 52 -1.11 -1.00 5.27
C LEU A 52 -0.49 -0.69 6.63
N ARG A 53 -1.32 -0.35 7.63
CA ARG A 53 -0.85 -0.13 9.02
C ARG A 53 -0.28 -1.41 9.63
N GLN A 54 -0.93 -2.55 9.42
CA GLN A 54 -0.49 -3.82 10.01
C GLN A 54 0.77 -4.38 9.33
N HIS A 55 0.79 -4.44 7.99
CA HIS A 55 1.87 -5.07 7.23
C HIS A 55 3.11 -4.19 7.09
N TYR A 56 2.92 -2.87 6.94
CA TYR A 56 4.03 -1.95 6.66
C TYR A 56 4.32 -0.98 7.80
N GLN A 57 3.61 -1.08 8.94
CA GLN A 57 3.66 -0.12 10.05
C GLN A 57 3.49 1.35 9.61
N LEU A 58 2.87 1.56 8.43
CA LEU A 58 2.58 2.86 7.89
C LEU A 58 1.56 3.56 8.79
N THR A 59 1.72 4.85 9.07
CA THR A 59 0.68 5.65 9.72
C THR A 59 0.35 6.81 8.80
N ILE A 60 -0.86 6.82 8.25
CA ILE A 60 -1.35 7.92 7.42
C ILE A 60 -2.13 8.86 8.33
N ALA A 61 -1.71 10.12 8.39
CA ALA A 61 -2.40 11.12 9.19
C ALA A 61 -3.78 11.39 8.59
N ALA A 62 -4.82 11.46 9.44
CA ALA A 62 -6.17 11.75 8.98
C ALA A 62 -6.32 13.17 8.37
N ASP A 63 -5.42 14.08 8.73
CA ASP A 63 -5.35 15.45 8.20
C ASP A 63 -4.46 15.56 6.95
N ASP A 64 -3.95 14.43 6.44
CA ASP A 64 -3.16 14.43 5.22
C ASP A 64 -4.06 14.71 4.02
N GLU A 65 -3.94 15.91 3.45
CA GLU A 65 -4.67 16.32 2.24
C GLU A 65 -4.39 15.38 1.05
N ASN A 66 -3.27 14.66 1.06
CA ASN A 66 -2.89 13.69 0.04
C ASN A 66 -3.38 12.28 0.31
N VAL A 67 -4.16 12.03 1.37
CA VAL A 67 -4.71 10.69 1.65
C VAL A 67 -5.40 10.11 0.42
N ARG A 68 -6.23 10.91 -0.27
CA ARG A 68 -6.90 10.48 -1.51
C ARG A 68 -5.92 10.15 -2.64
N GLY A 69 -4.81 10.89 -2.73
CA GLY A 69 -3.76 10.64 -3.70
C GLY A 69 -3.00 9.34 -3.41
N HIS A 70 -2.75 9.03 -2.13
CA HIS A 70 -2.05 7.81 -1.72
C HIS A 70 -2.84 6.54 -2.07
N PHE A 71 -4.16 6.54 -1.87
CA PHE A 71 -5.03 5.42 -2.19
C PHE A 71 -5.57 5.43 -3.63
N ARG A 72 -5.03 6.27 -4.52
CA ARG A 72 -5.53 6.37 -5.91
C ARG A 72 -5.30 5.10 -6.72
N SER A 73 -4.11 4.51 -6.62
CA SER A 73 -3.63 3.44 -7.51
C SER A 73 -2.59 2.56 -6.81
N ILE A 74 -2.23 1.42 -7.41
CA ILE A 74 -1.15 0.58 -6.88
C ILE A 74 0.19 1.32 -6.88
N ASN A 75 0.46 2.14 -7.89
CA ASN A 75 1.67 2.96 -7.96
C ASN A 75 1.79 3.92 -6.77
N THR A 76 0.70 4.59 -6.39
CA THR A 76 0.71 5.54 -5.27
C THR A 76 0.85 4.84 -3.92
N LEU A 77 0.24 3.64 -3.77
CA LEU A 77 0.44 2.79 -2.59
C LEU A 77 1.88 2.30 -2.47
N ALA A 78 2.45 1.80 -3.57
CA ALA A 78 3.84 1.33 -3.62
C ALA A 78 4.82 2.47 -3.36
N ALA A 79 4.55 3.67 -3.89
CA ALA A 79 5.34 4.86 -3.62
C ALA A 79 5.28 5.24 -2.13
N LEU A 80 4.10 5.19 -1.50
CA LEU A 80 3.95 5.46 -0.08
C LEU A 80 4.74 4.46 0.79
N VAL A 81 4.60 3.16 0.51
CA VAL A 81 5.33 2.10 1.22
C VAL A 81 6.83 2.22 0.99
N ALA A 82 7.27 2.49 -0.24
CA ALA A 82 8.68 2.68 -0.56
C ALA A 82 9.27 3.92 0.14
N ALA A 83 8.54 5.04 0.16
CA ALA A 83 8.95 6.26 0.86
C ALA A 83 9.10 6.00 2.36
N HIS A 84 8.16 5.26 2.96
CA HIS A 84 8.22 4.91 4.37
C HIS A 84 9.35 3.93 4.70
N ARG A 85 9.60 2.94 3.84
CA ARG A 85 10.75 2.03 3.97
C ARG A 85 12.09 2.77 3.88
N ASN A 86 12.20 3.77 3.01
CA ASN A 86 13.40 4.61 2.93
C ASN A 86 13.52 5.56 4.14
N ALA A 87 12.41 6.08 4.66
CA ALA A 87 12.41 6.88 5.89
C ALA A 87 12.72 6.05 7.15
N GLY A 88 12.40 4.76 7.13
CA GLY A 88 12.69 3.78 8.19
C GLY A 88 14.14 3.27 8.23
N ASP A 89 14.99 3.63 7.26
CA ASP A 89 16.41 3.21 7.22
C ASP A 89 17.35 4.14 8.04
N THR A 90 16.82 5.06 8.85
CA THR A 90 17.67 5.97 9.67
C THR A 90 17.69 5.64 11.17
N LEU A 91 17.09 4.54 11.64
CA LEU A 91 17.15 4.18 13.06
C LEU A 91 17.25 2.66 13.24
N GLU A 92 18.47 2.12 13.14
CA GLU A 92 19.07 1.11 14.05
C GLU A 92 20.43 0.64 13.48
N ALA A 93 21.42 1.54 13.47
CA ALA A 93 22.84 1.20 13.30
C ALA A 93 23.68 1.95 14.34
N ASP A 94 23.29 1.90 15.62
CA ASP A 94 24.18 2.19 16.74
C ASP A 94 23.76 1.41 18.00
N ALA A 95 23.98 0.10 17.98
CA ALA A 95 24.09 -0.69 19.20
C ALA A 95 25.48 -1.31 19.27
N GLY A 96 26.49 -0.44 19.23
CA GLY A 96 27.81 -0.77 19.73
C GLY A 96 27.78 -0.97 21.25
N LYS A 97 27.85 -2.22 21.69
CA LYS A 97 28.51 -2.67 22.93
C LYS A 97 29.07 -4.06 22.59
N GLY A 98 30.33 -4.19 22.20
CA GLY A 98 31.48 -3.88 23.05
C GLY A 98 31.57 -4.96 24.13
N ASN A 99 32.38 -5.99 23.85
CA ASN A 99 32.83 -6.98 24.84
C ASN A 99 33.66 -6.28 25.93
#